data_AF-A0A534UVE8-F1
#
_entry.id   AF-A0A534UVE8-F1
#
_cell.length_a   1.000
_cell.length_b   1.000
_cell.length_c   1.000
_cell.angle_alpha   90.00
_cell.angle_beta   90.00
_cell.angle_gamma   90.00
#
_symmetry.space_group_name_H-M   'P 1'
#
loop_
_entity.id
_entity.type
_entity.pdbx_description
1 polymer ?
#
loop_
_entity_poly.entity_id
_entity_poly.type
_entity_poly.pdbx_seq_one_letter_code
_entity_poly.pdbx_strand_id
1 'polypeptide(L)'
;MSDPFPTIARMKVDQQELPFRRWGGARKGAGRKRQSARPNVPHRPRQAFRKGALHVTLRMRREVWNLRTHRCFRALRLAFARGCERFGFRLVEFSVQGNHIHCIVEAPDAQTLGRAMKGLQVRMARALNKVMHRIGPVFADRYHAHLLTSPRETANAIRYVLENWIVHAERNGEPAPSGVDPYCSAASHDCGPPLVAEARWWMLRVGVRRSEQAFAA
;
A
#
# COMPACT_ATOMS: atom_id res chain seq x y z
N MET A 1 49.65 -42.94 57.81
CA MET A 1 48.99 -41.91 56.97
C MET A 1 49.02 -42.40 55.53
N SER A 2 47.88 -42.88 55.05
CA SER A 2 47.67 -43.33 53.66
C SER A 2 46.35 -42.72 53.20
N ASP A 3 46.44 -41.90 52.16
CA ASP A 3 45.40 -40.98 51.67
C ASP A 3 44.32 -41.74 50.88
N PRO A 4 43.01 -41.62 51.18
CA PRO A 4 41.95 -42.45 50.58
C PRO A 4 41.40 -41.89 49.26
N PHE A 5 42.16 -41.07 48.52
CA PHE A 5 41.67 -40.39 47.31
C PHE A 5 42.33 -40.85 46.00
N PRO A 6 42.15 -42.11 45.53
CA PRO A 6 42.42 -42.40 44.11
C PRO A 6 41.19 -42.79 43.29
N THR A 7 39.95 -42.73 43.82
CA THR A 7 38.79 -43.26 43.09
C THR A 7 37.94 -42.21 42.33
N ILE A 8 38.11 -40.91 42.58
CA ILE A 8 37.33 -39.86 41.87
C ILE A 8 37.96 -39.48 40.50
N ALA A 9 39.21 -39.87 40.24
CA ALA A 9 39.97 -39.42 39.06
C ALA A 9 39.62 -40.12 37.73
N ARG A 10 38.52 -40.89 37.65
CA ARG A 10 38.12 -41.61 36.42
C ARG A 10 36.63 -41.54 36.05
N MET A 11 35.86 -40.59 36.58
CA MET A 11 34.54 -40.29 36.00
C MET A 11 34.71 -39.34 34.82
N LYS A 12 34.59 -39.89 33.61
CA LYS A 12 34.48 -39.12 32.37
C LYS A 12 33.19 -38.29 32.49
N VAL A 13 33.31 -36.97 32.56
CA VAL A 13 32.14 -36.07 32.59
C VAL A 13 31.58 -36.03 31.18
N ASP A 14 30.70 -36.99 30.84
CA ASP A 14 29.94 -36.91 29.59
C ASP A 14 28.92 -35.79 29.74
N GLN A 15 29.20 -34.65 29.09
CA GLN A 15 28.25 -33.55 28.96
C GLN A 15 27.03 -34.07 28.20
N GLN A 16 25.92 -34.25 28.93
CA GLN A 16 24.66 -34.64 28.32
C GLN A 16 24.18 -33.56 27.35
N GLU A 17 23.59 -33.97 26.23
CA GLU A 17 22.92 -33.02 25.34
C GLU A 17 21.81 -32.32 26.13
N LEU A 18 21.85 -30.99 26.16
CA LEU A 18 20.74 -30.17 26.62
C LEU A 18 19.82 -29.93 25.43
N PRO A 19 18.67 -30.65 25.30
CA PRO A 19 17.75 -30.42 24.20
C PRO A 19 17.09 -29.06 24.38
N PHE A 20 17.63 -28.05 23.70
CA PHE A 20 16.97 -26.76 23.62
C PHE A 20 15.63 -26.94 22.88
N ARG A 21 14.54 -26.51 23.52
CA ARG A 21 13.25 -26.40 22.84
C ARG A 21 13.43 -25.43 21.68
N ARG A 22 13.32 -25.91 20.44
CA ARG A 22 13.48 -25.10 19.21
C ARG A 22 12.39 -24.04 19.00
N TRP A 23 11.44 -23.93 19.91
CA TRP A 23 10.28 -23.04 19.82
C TRP A 23 10.13 -22.27 21.12
N GLY A 24 10.31 -20.96 21.08
CA GLY A 24 9.99 -20.08 22.20
C GLY A 24 8.47 -20.02 22.36
N GLY A 25 7.95 -20.48 23.51
CA GLY A 25 6.52 -20.50 23.82
C GLY A 25 5.85 -19.12 23.74
N ALA A 26 4.55 -19.07 24.00
CA ALA A 26 3.78 -17.83 23.96
C ALA A 26 4.41 -16.75 24.85
N ARG A 27 4.76 -15.59 24.26
CA ARG A 27 5.28 -14.42 24.99
C ARG A 27 4.18 -13.38 25.14
N LYS A 28 4.22 -12.58 26.21
CA LYS A 28 3.33 -11.42 26.36
C LYS A 28 3.52 -10.50 25.15
N GLY A 29 2.45 -10.26 24.38
CA GLY A 29 2.50 -9.47 23.15
C GLY A 29 2.84 -10.25 21.86
N ALA A 30 3.05 -11.57 21.93
CA ALA A 30 3.11 -12.42 20.75
C ALA A 30 1.71 -12.52 20.14
N GLY A 31 1.36 -11.58 19.28
CA GLY A 31 0.05 -11.56 18.61
C GLY A 31 -0.22 -12.84 17.81
N ARG A 32 -1.42 -12.93 17.24
CA ARG A 32 -1.86 -14.08 16.44
C ARG A 32 -0.83 -14.43 15.35
N LYS A 33 -0.50 -15.72 15.23
CA LYS A 33 0.35 -16.25 14.15
C LYS A 33 -0.20 -15.79 12.79
N ARG A 34 0.70 -15.34 11.93
CA ARG A 34 0.35 -14.80 10.60
C ARG A 34 -0.34 -15.89 9.77
N GLN A 35 -1.42 -15.52 9.09
CA GLN A 35 -2.13 -16.41 8.16
C GLN A 35 -1.72 -16.17 6.70
N SER A 36 -1.16 -15.01 6.38
CA SER A 36 -0.71 -14.62 5.04
C SER A 36 0.80 -14.69 4.90
N ALA A 37 1.27 -15.06 3.71
CA ALA A 37 2.71 -15.08 3.38
C ALA A 37 3.36 -13.68 3.43
N ARG A 38 2.61 -12.63 3.07
CA ARG A 38 3.05 -11.24 3.21
C ARG A 38 2.51 -10.62 4.51
N PRO A 39 3.30 -9.77 5.20
CA PRO A 39 2.82 -9.07 6.38
C PRO A 39 1.59 -8.23 6.04
N ASN A 40 0.57 -8.32 6.89
CA ASN A 40 -0.54 -7.39 6.86
C ASN A 40 -0.11 -6.04 7.47
N VAL A 41 -0.72 -4.96 7.01
CA VAL A 41 -0.64 -3.63 7.60
C VAL A 41 -1.06 -3.73 9.07
N PRO A 42 -0.17 -3.35 10.01
CA PRO A 42 -0.46 -3.43 11.43
C PRO A 42 -1.73 -2.68 11.81
N HIS A 43 -2.52 -3.24 12.73
CA HIS A 43 -3.65 -2.54 13.34
C HIS A 43 -3.16 -1.52 14.37
N ARG A 44 -2.56 -0.43 13.90
CA ARG A 44 -2.09 0.67 14.73
C ARG A 44 -2.86 1.95 14.43
N PRO A 45 -3.05 2.84 15.43
CA PRO A 45 -3.51 4.19 15.18
C PRO A 45 -2.65 4.83 14.09
N ARG A 46 -3.31 5.50 13.13
CA ARG A 46 -2.59 6.24 12.09
C ARG A 46 -1.97 7.47 12.73
N GLN A 47 -0.81 7.90 12.21
CA GLN A 47 -0.22 9.17 12.60
C GLN A 47 -1.25 10.28 12.44
N ALA A 48 -1.37 11.13 13.46
CA ALA A 48 -2.21 12.31 13.38
C ALA A 48 -1.58 13.34 12.43
N PHE A 49 -2.41 13.97 11.60
CA PHE A 49 -1.99 15.03 10.69
C PHE A 49 -3.17 15.97 10.45
N ARG A 50 -2.87 17.16 9.91
CA ARG A 50 -3.86 18.15 9.48
C ARG A 50 -3.56 18.54 8.04
N LYS A 51 -4.59 18.54 7.18
CA LYS A 51 -4.49 18.89 5.77
C LYS A 51 -3.33 18.15 5.07
N GLY A 52 -3.28 16.83 5.23
CA GLY A 52 -2.16 16.01 4.79
C GLY A 52 -2.28 15.58 3.33
N ALA A 53 -1.14 15.54 2.63
CA ALA A 53 -0.97 14.82 1.37
C ALA A 53 -0.43 13.42 1.68
N LEU A 54 -1.04 12.37 1.12
CA LEU A 54 -0.66 10.99 1.41
C LEU A 54 -0.51 10.16 0.15
N HIS A 55 0.49 9.27 0.16
CA HIS A 55 0.59 8.16 -0.77
C HIS A 55 -0.12 6.94 -0.18
N VAL A 56 -1.15 6.46 -0.88
CA VAL A 56 -1.98 5.34 -0.45
C VAL A 56 -1.80 4.17 -1.40
N THR A 57 -1.63 2.97 -0.84
CA THR A 57 -1.54 1.73 -1.61
C THR A 57 -2.64 0.76 -1.18
N LEU A 58 -3.39 0.27 -2.16
CA LEU A 58 -4.48 -0.70 -2.01
C LEU A 58 -4.08 -2.00 -2.67
N ARG A 59 -4.02 -3.10 -1.91
CA ARG A 59 -3.61 -4.42 -2.44
C ARG A 59 -4.82 -5.32 -2.65
N MET A 60 -4.90 -5.94 -3.82
CA MET A 60 -5.96 -6.90 -4.14
C MET A 60 -5.62 -8.30 -3.62
N ARG A 61 -6.66 -9.11 -3.38
CA ARG A 61 -6.51 -10.55 -3.16
C ARG A 61 -6.10 -11.23 -4.47
N ARG A 62 -5.48 -12.41 -4.36
CA ARG A 62 -4.94 -13.16 -5.52
C ARG A 62 -6.04 -13.62 -6.47
N GLU A 63 -7.24 -13.81 -5.94
CA GLU A 63 -8.42 -14.27 -6.65
C GLU A 63 -9.03 -13.18 -7.53
N VAL A 64 -8.71 -11.91 -7.27
CA VAL A 64 -9.16 -10.75 -8.06
C VAL A 64 -8.44 -10.74 -9.40
N TRP A 65 -9.19 -10.55 -10.48
CA TRP A 65 -8.60 -10.49 -11.82
C TRP A 65 -7.63 -9.32 -11.95
N ASN A 66 -6.80 -9.38 -12.99
CA ASN A 66 -5.93 -8.27 -13.35
C ASN A 66 -6.75 -6.98 -13.57
N LEU A 67 -6.46 -5.96 -12.77
CA LEU A 67 -7.18 -4.68 -12.79
C LEU A 67 -6.90 -3.87 -14.06
N ARG A 68 -5.76 -4.11 -14.73
CA ARG A 68 -5.37 -3.48 -16.00
C ARG A 68 -6.04 -4.14 -17.21
N THR A 69 -7.25 -4.67 -17.02
CA THR A 69 -8.13 -5.10 -18.11
C THR A 69 -9.20 -4.04 -18.32
N HIS A 70 -9.59 -3.79 -19.57
CA HIS A 70 -10.56 -2.75 -19.92
C HIS A 70 -11.85 -2.82 -19.08
N ARG A 71 -12.41 -4.03 -18.88
CA ARG A 71 -13.62 -4.25 -18.07
C ARG A 71 -13.43 -3.89 -16.58
N CYS A 72 -12.29 -4.25 -15.98
CA CYS A 72 -12.03 -3.94 -14.58
C CYS A 72 -11.78 -2.45 -14.39
N PHE A 73 -10.97 -1.86 -15.28
CA PHE A 73 -10.67 -0.44 -15.21
C PHE A 73 -11.91 0.43 -15.42
N ARG A 74 -12.77 0.09 -16.40
CA ARG A 74 -14.06 0.76 -16.60
C ARG A 74 -14.93 0.76 -15.32
N ALA A 75 -14.93 -0.34 -14.58
CA ALA A 75 -15.65 -0.44 -13.31
C ALA A 75 -15.00 0.41 -12.19
N LEU A 76 -13.67 0.46 -12.16
CA LEU A 76 -12.92 1.32 -11.24
C LEU A 76 -13.11 2.81 -11.52
N ARG A 77 -13.16 3.23 -12.79
CA ARG A 77 -13.44 4.62 -13.19
C ARG A 77 -14.71 5.16 -12.54
N LEU A 78 -15.79 4.37 -12.55
CA LEU A 78 -17.05 4.74 -11.89
C LEU A 78 -16.91 4.88 -10.37
N ALA A 79 -16.08 4.04 -9.74
CA ALA A 79 -15.81 4.12 -8.31
C ALA A 79 -14.97 5.36 -7.96
N PHE A 80 -13.97 5.70 -8.79
CA PHE A 80 -13.16 6.90 -8.67
C PHE A 80 -14.00 8.15 -8.85
N ALA A 81 -14.76 8.28 -9.94
CA ALA A 81 -15.63 9.43 -10.18
C ALA A 81 -16.62 9.70 -9.03
N ARG A 82 -17.16 8.65 -8.41
CA ARG A 82 -18.11 8.77 -7.29
C ARG A 82 -17.43 8.93 -5.92
N GLY A 83 -16.12 8.77 -5.84
CA GLY A 83 -15.35 8.73 -4.59
C GLY A 83 -14.17 9.68 -4.54
N CYS A 84 -13.87 10.38 -5.63
CA CYS A 84 -12.73 11.28 -5.74
C CYS A 84 -12.85 12.50 -4.84
N GLU A 85 -14.06 12.91 -4.46
CA GLU A 85 -14.28 13.95 -3.46
C GLU A 85 -15.37 13.58 -2.46
N ARG A 86 -15.00 13.48 -1.16
CA ARG A 86 -15.93 13.17 -0.06
C ARG A 86 -15.44 13.75 1.27
N PHE A 87 -16.29 14.49 1.99
CA PHE A 87 -15.97 15.00 3.34
C PHE A 87 -14.68 15.86 3.39
N GLY A 88 -14.29 16.49 2.28
CA GLY A 88 -13.01 17.21 2.17
C GLY A 88 -11.80 16.34 1.82
N PHE A 89 -11.94 15.02 1.74
CA PHE A 89 -10.95 14.14 1.10
C PHE A 89 -10.97 14.33 -0.42
N ARG A 90 -9.79 14.27 -1.04
CA ARG A 90 -9.61 14.36 -2.49
C ARG A 90 -8.67 13.27 -2.99
N LEU A 91 -9.09 12.53 -4.00
CA LEU A 91 -8.21 11.67 -4.80
C LEU A 91 -7.60 12.53 -5.89
N VAL A 92 -6.30 12.81 -5.82
CA VAL A 92 -5.62 13.75 -6.73
C VAL A 92 -4.96 13.03 -7.88
N GLU A 93 -4.23 11.95 -7.59
CA GLU A 93 -3.61 11.10 -8.63
C GLU A 93 -3.87 9.63 -8.32
N PHE A 94 -3.87 8.80 -9.36
CA PHE A 94 -3.89 7.35 -9.20
C PHE A 94 -3.12 6.64 -10.31
N SER A 95 -2.70 5.41 -10.01
CA SER A 95 -2.25 4.44 -11.01
C SER A 95 -2.73 3.05 -10.63
N VAL A 96 -3.41 2.40 -11.57
CA VAL A 96 -3.94 1.05 -11.41
C VAL A 96 -2.92 0.05 -11.92
N GLN A 97 -2.42 -0.78 -11.02
CA GLN A 97 -1.51 -1.88 -11.32
C GLN A 97 -2.30 -3.20 -11.40
N GLY A 98 -1.67 -4.27 -11.88
CA GLY A 98 -2.40 -5.53 -12.13
C GLY A 98 -3.07 -6.11 -10.88
N ASN A 99 -2.45 -5.97 -9.70
CA ASN A 99 -2.93 -6.52 -8.43
C ASN A 99 -2.96 -5.51 -7.27
N HIS A 100 -2.73 -4.22 -7.55
CA HIS A 100 -2.79 -3.16 -6.55
C HIS A 100 -3.09 -1.80 -7.20
N ILE A 101 -3.43 -0.80 -6.40
CA ILE A 101 -3.71 0.56 -6.85
C ILE A 101 -2.89 1.50 -5.98
N HIS A 102 -2.18 2.44 -6.61
CA HIS A 102 -1.57 3.57 -5.93
C HIS A 102 -2.42 4.83 -6.10
N CYS A 103 -2.50 5.63 -5.04
CA CYS A 103 -3.22 6.89 -5.02
C CYS A 103 -2.37 7.97 -4.35
N ILE A 104 -2.42 9.20 -4.86
CA ILE A 104 -2.07 10.40 -4.11
C ILE A 104 -3.36 11.07 -3.68
N VAL A 105 -3.48 11.36 -2.40
CA VAL A 105 -4.71 11.88 -1.81
C VAL A 105 -4.46 13.06 -0.89
N GLU A 106 -5.46 13.93 -0.77
CA GLU A 106 -5.56 14.92 0.31
C GLU A 106 -6.62 14.47 1.31
N ALA A 107 -6.32 14.56 2.60
CA ALA A 107 -7.30 14.38 3.67
C ALA A 107 -7.16 15.43 4.79
N PRO A 108 -8.28 15.98 5.33
CA PRO A 108 -8.22 16.98 6.39
C PRO A 108 -7.55 16.44 7.65
N ASP A 109 -7.78 15.17 7.95
CA ASP A 109 -7.26 14.44 9.11
C ASP A 109 -7.35 12.92 8.87
N ALA A 110 -6.81 12.14 9.81
CA ALA A 110 -6.79 10.68 9.73
C ALA A 110 -8.18 10.03 9.79
N GLN A 111 -9.15 10.63 10.49
CA GLN A 111 -10.52 10.10 10.60
C GLN A 111 -11.25 10.24 9.27
N THR A 112 -11.14 11.41 8.64
CA THR A 112 -11.70 11.71 7.33
C THR A 112 -11.09 10.82 6.25
N LEU A 113 -9.75 10.63 6.27
CA LEU A 113 -9.07 9.66 5.42
C LEU A 113 -9.68 8.25 5.58
N GLY A 114 -9.85 7.79 6.82
CA GLY A 114 -10.44 6.48 7.11
C GLY A 114 -11.85 6.32 6.54
N ARG A 115 -12.73 7.31 6.75
CA ARG A 115 -14.11 7.30 6.26
C ARG A 115 -14.16 7.32 4.72
N ALA A 116 -13.41 8.21 4.08
CA ALA A 116 -13.39 8.34 2.63
C ALA A 116 -12.80 7.07 1.96
N MET A 117 -11.66 6.58 2.45
CA MET A 117 -11.03 5.36 1.93
C MET A 117 -11.90 4.13 2.13
N LYS A 118 -12.63 4.02 3.25
CA LYS A 118 -13.62 2.94 3.44
C LYS A 118 -14.70 3.01 2.37
N GLY A 119 -15.29 4.19 2.14
CA GLY A 119 -16.32 4.38 1.12
C GLY A 119 -15.82 4.09 -0.30
N LEU A 120 -14.62 4.56 -0.64
CA LEU A 120 -14.00 4.30 -1.94
C LEU A 120 -13.74 2.81 -2.15
N GLN A 121 -13.13 2.13 -1.19
CA GLN A 121 -12.90 0.67 -1.24
C GLN A 121 -14.21 -0.10 -1.38
N VAL A 122 -15.27 0.25 -0.65
CA VAL A 122 -16.57 -0.41 -0.79
C VAL A 122 -17.13 -0.28 -2.22
N ARG A 123 -17.04 0.91 -2.84
CA ARG A 123 -17.48 1.11 -4.23
C ARG A 123 -16.67 0.26 -5.21
N MET A 124 -15.35 0.27 -5.07
CA MET A 124 -14.45 -0.55 -5.90
C MET A 124 -14.75 -2.04 -5.75
N ALA A 125 -14.89 -2.54 -4.51
CA ALA A 125 -15.18 -3.94 -4.25
C ALA A 125 -16.51 -4.38 -4.88
N ARG A 126 -17.58 -3.58 -4.72
CA ARG A 126 -18.88 -3.86 -5.33
C ARG A 126 -18.81 -3.87 -6.86
N ALA A 127 -18.10 -2.90 -7.44
CA ALA A 127 -17.95 -2.78 -8.89
C ALA A 127 -17.15 -3.96 -9.47
N LEU A 128 -16.02 -4.32 -8.85
CA LEU A 128 -15.19 -5.45 -9.27
C LEU A 128 -15.90 -6.79 -9.08
N ASN A 129 -16.55 -7.02 -7.94
CA ASN A 129 -17.33 -8.24 -7.71
C ASN A 129 -18.45 -8.41 -8.74
N LYS A 130 -19.13 -7.32 -9.12
CA LYS A 130 -20.15 -7.33 -10.17
C LYS A 130 -19.55 -7.76 -11.53
N VAL A 131 -18.42 -7.18 -11.93
CA VAL A 131 -17.74 -7.53 -13.20
C VAL A 131 -17.24 -8.97 -13.20
N MET A 132 -16.81 -9.47 -12.04
CA MET A 132 -16.24 -10.81 -11.89
C MET A 132 -17.28 -11.88 -11.56
N HIS A 133 -18.57 -11.54 -11.48
CA HIS A 133 -19.64 -12.43 -11.05
C HIS A 133 -19.33 -13.19 -9.75
N ARG A 134 -18.75 -12.50 -8.77
CA ARG A 134 -18.38 -13.11 -7.49
C ARG A 134 -18.96 -12.37 -6.29
N ILE A 135 -18.84 -13.04 -5.14
CA ILE A 135 -19.12 -12.49 -3.82
C ILE A 135 -17.84 -12.61 -2.97
N GLY A 136 -17.66 -11.73 -2.01
CA GLY A 136 -16.58 -11.81 -1.03
C GLY A 136 -15.56 -10.65 -1.10
N PRO A 137 -14.46 -10.76 -0.34
CA PRO A 137 -13.48 -9.69 -0.20
C PRO A 137 -12.60 -9.53 -1.45
N VAL A 138 -12.42 -8.28 -1.87
CA VAL A 138 -11.56 -7.90 -3.01
C VAL A 138 -10.18 -7.42 -2.53
N PHE A 139 -10.12 -6.67 -1.43
CA PHE A 139 -8.85 -6.19 -0.87
C PHE A 139 -8.23 -7.27 0.01
N ALA A 140 -6.92 -7.45 -0.12
CA ALA A 140 -6.17 -8.40 0.70
C ALA A 140 -6.03 -7.93 2.14
N ASP A 141 -6.06 -6.62 2.36
CA ASP A 141 -5.81 -6.02 3.64
C ASP A 141 -6.30 -4.56 3.68
N ARG A 142 -6.07 -3.90 4.81
CA ARG A 142 -6.20 -2.45 4.97
C ARG A 142 -5.27 -1.72 4.02
N TYR A 143 -5.67 -0.52 3.63
CA TYR A 143 -4.82 0.39 2.87
C TYR A 143 -3.60 0.81 3.68
N HIS A 144 -2.44 0.79 3.02
CA HIS A 144 -1.24 1.46 3.52
C HIS A 144 -1.32 2.94 3.17
N ALA A 145 -0.95 3.82 4.09
CA ALA A 145 -0.92 5.26 3.87
C ALA A 145 0.37 5.82 4.45
N HIS A 146 1.12 6.52 3.60
CA HIS A 146 2.34 7.21 3.95
C HIS A 146 2.09 8.72 3.85
N LEU A 147 2.36 9.45 4.93
CA LEU A 147 2.18 10.91 4.97
C LEU A 147 3.38 11.54 4.27
N LEU A 148 3.12 12.35 3.25
CA LEU A 148 4.14 13.08 2.51
C LEU A 148 4.42 14.38 3.26
N THR A 149 5.67 14.55 3.67
CA THR A 149 6.09 15.61 4.61
C THR A 149 6.85 16.75 3.93
N SER A 150 7.37 16.51 2.71
CA SER A 150 8.07 17.54 1.94
C SER A 150 7.58 17.65 0.49
N PRO A 151 7.74 18.82 -0.15
CA PRO A 151 7.45 19.00 -1.57
C PRO A 151 8.20 18.02 -2.48
N ARG A 152 9.48 17.80 -2.21
CA ARG A 152 10.33 16.88 -2.98
C ARG A 152 9.85 15.44 -2.86
N GLU A 153 9.57 15.00 -1.64
CA GLU A 153 8.98 13.68 -1.41
C GLU A 153 7.65 13.54 -2.14
N THR A 154 6.82 14.58 -2.13
CA THR A 154 5.53 14.59 -2.81
C THR A 154 5.68 14.50 -4.32
N ALA A 155 6.59 15.28 -4.92
CA ALA A 155 6.89 15.22 -6.35
C ALA A 155 7.41 13.83 -6.76
N ASN A 156 8.32 13.27 -5.97
CA ASN A 156 8.81 11.91 -6.17
C ASN A 156 7.69 10.87 -6.07
N ALA A 157 6.77 11.02 -5.13
CA ALA A 157 5.63 10.11 -4.98
C ALA A 157 4.67 10.21 -6.17
N ILE A 158 4.36 11.41 -6.67
CA ILE A 158 3.52 11.59 -7.87
C ILE A 158 4.18 10.95 -9.07
N ARG A 159 5.46 11.27 -9.33
CA ARG A 159 6.24 10.66 -10.40
C ARG A 159 6.24 9.14 -10.30
N TYR A 160 6.54 8.62 -9.10
CA TYR A 160 6.46 7.19 -8.84
C TYR A 160 5.09 6.63 -9.21
N VAL A 161 3.98 7.25 -8.78
CA VAL A 161 2.62 6.76 -9.09
C VAL A 161 2.36 6.77 -10.59
N LEU A 162 2.68 7.84 -11.30
CA LEU A 162 2.35 7.98 -12.72
C LEU A 162 3.26 7.15 -13.64
N GLU A 163 4.53 6.98 -13.26
CA GLU A 163 5.55 6.28 -14.05
C GLU A 163 5.81 4.85 -13.57
N ASN A 164 5.12 4.37 -12.53
CA ASN A 164 5.33 3.03 -11.97
C ASN A 164 5.21 1.91 -13.02
N TRP A 165 4.46 2.13 -14.11
CA TRP A 165 4.33 1.18 -15.21
C TRP A 165 5.68 0.91 -15.90
N ILE A 166 6.53 1.93 -16.05
CA ILE A 166 7.88 1.81 -16.63
C ILE A 166 8.76 0.96 -15.71
N VAL A 167 8.75 1.27 -14.41
CA VAL A 167 9.50 0.52 -13.39
C VAL A 167 9.07 -0.95 -13.33
N HIS A 168 7.78 -1.23 -13.54
CA HIS A 168 7.28 -2.60 -13.61
C HIS A 168 7.74 -3.34 -14.88
N ALA A 169 7.69 -2.68 -16.04
CA ALA A 169 8.18 -3.26 -17.28
C ALA A 169 9.67 -3.61 -17.17
N GLU A 170 10.48 -2.67 -16.68
CA GLU A 170 11.91 -2.88 -16.44
C GLU A 170 12.19 -4.08 -15.53
N ARG A 171 11.49 -4.17 -14.38
CA ARG A 171 11.65 -5.29 -13.44
C ARG A 171 11.26 -6.65 -14.00
N ASN A 172 10.36 -6.67 -14.98
CA ASN A 172 9.93 -7.89 -15.66
C ASN A 172 10.78 -8.22 -16.89
N GLY A 173 11.77 -7.38 -17.24
CA GLY A 173 12.53 -7.52 -18.48
C GLY A 173 11.71 -7.24 -19.74
N GLU A 174 10.59 -6.52 -19.59
CA GLU A 174 9.73 -6.10 -20.68
C GLU A 174 10.22 -4.76 -21.25
N PRO A 175 10.06 -4.49 -22.56
CA PRO A 175 10.40 -3.20 -23.12
C PRO A 175 9.61 -2.07 -22.44
N ALA A 176 10.27 -0.94 -22.23
CA ALA A 176 9.63 0.22 -21.62
C ALA A 176 8.41 0.63 -22.47
N PRO A 177 7.22 0.72 -21.87
CA PRO A 177 6.03 1.13 -22.60
C PRO A 177 6.19 2.58 -23.08
N SER A 178 5.74 2.86 -24.30
CA SER A 178 5.73 4.20 -24.86
C SER A 178 4.41 4.92 -24.56
N GLY A 179 4.48 6.24 -24.35
CA GLY A 179 3.32 7.08 -24.10
C GLY A 179 2.86 7.10 -22.63
N VAL A 180 1.65 7.62 -22.41
CA VAL A 180 1.06 7.76 -21.07
C VAL A 180 0.36 6.47 -20.66
N ASP A 181 0.53 6.02 -19.40
CA ASP A 181 -0.16 4.84 -18.88
C ASP A 181 -1.69 4.99 -18.97
N PRO A 182 -2.41 4.21 -19.80
CA PRO A 182 -3.86 4.33 -19.95
C PRO A 182 -4.64 3.99 -18.68
N TYR A 183 -3.98 3.43 -17.66
CA TYR A 183 -4.57 3.05 -16.38
C TYR A 183 -4.18 3.98 -15.21
N CYS A 184 -3.61 5.16 -15.50
CA CYS A 184 -3.32 6.20 -14.51
C CYS A 184 -4.12 7.49 -14.76
N SER A 185 -4.09 8.42 -13.81
CA SER A 185 -4.81 9.69 -13.87
C SER A 185 -4.28 10.68 -14.92
N ALA A 186 -3.03 10.52 -15.39
CA ALA A 186 -2.47 11.36 -16.44
C ALA A 186 -3.01 11.04 -17.84
N ALA A 187 -3.57 9.85 -18.05
CA ALA A 187 -4.20 9.50 -19.31
C ALA A 187 -5.50 10.29 -19.52
N SER A 188 -5.79 10.63 -20.77
CA SER A 188 -7.11 11.15 -21.13
C SER A 188 -8.14 10.04 -20.97
N HIS A 189 -9.18 10.35 -20.21
CA HIS A 189 -10.28 9.46 -19.91
C HIS A 189 -11.53 10.10 -20.50
N ASP A 190 -12.10 9.52 -21.57
CA ASP A 190 -13.25 10.04 -22.34
C ASP A 190 -14.33 10.77 -21.53
N CYS A 191 -15.10 11.63 -22.22
CA CYS A 191 -16.24 12.42 -21.73
C CYS A 191 -17.06 11.69 -20.63
N GLY A 192 -16.74 12.04 -19.38
CA GLY A 192 -17.33 11.47 -18.19
C GLY A 192 -16.97 12.33 -16.98
N PRO A 193 -17.58 12.08 -15.81
CA PRO A 193 -17.25 12.82 -14.61
C PRO A 193 -15.77 12.65 -14.25
N PRO A 194 -15.14 13.67 -13.66
CA PRO A 194 -13.72 13.65 -13.35
C PRO A 194 -13.39 12.49 -12.40
N LEU A 195 -12.36 11.72 -12.73
CA LEU A 195 -11.92 10.56 -11.94
C LEU A 195 -11.10 10.98 -10.72
N VAL A 196 -10.53 12.16 -10.77
CA VAL A 196 -9.74 12.80 -9.72
C VAL A 196 -10.36 14.15 -9.36
N ALA A 197 -9.99 14.68 -8.21
CA ALA A 197 -10.35 16.02 -7.78
C ALA A 197 -9.08 16.88 -7.74
N GLU A 198 -9.22 18.16 -8.08
CA GLU A 198 -8.09 19.09 -8.04
C GLU A 198 -7.49 19.19 -6.64
N ALA A 199 -6.16 19.25 -6.54
CA ALA A 199 -5.49 19.50 -5.27
C ALA A 199 -5.86 20.88 -4.71
N ARG A 200 -6.19 20.95 -3.41
CA ARG A 200 -6.54 22.21 -2.74
C ARG A 200 -5.42 22.75 -1.87
N TRP A 201 -4.61 21.90 -1.27
CA TRP A 201 -3.65 22.35 -0.27
C TRP A 201 -2.28 22.58 -0.86
N TRP A 202 -1.53 23.43 -0.17
CA TRP A 202 -0.27 23.96 -0.64
C TRP A 202 0.70 22.87 -1.10
N MET A 203 0.80 21.74 -0.38
CA MET A 203 1.74 20.67 -0.68
C MET A 203 1.62 20.18 -2.14
N LEU A 204 0.41 19.77 -2.54
CA LEU A 204 0.15 19.26 -3.89
C LEU A 204 -0.11 20.38 -4.91
N ARG A 205 -0.73 21.49 -4.49
CA ARG A 205 -1.09 22.58 -5.42
C ARG A 205 0.11 23.41 -5.86
N VAL A 206 1.05 23.68 -4.94
CA VAL A 206 2.15 24.64 -5.13
C VAL A 206 3.52 24.00 -4.85
N GLY A 207 3.63 23.23 -3.75
CA GLY A 207 4.88 22.66 -3.29
C GLY A 207 5.58 21.83 -4.37
N VAL A 208 4.84 20.89 -4.98
CA VAL A 208 5.35 20.03 -6.06
C VAL A 208 5.99 20.84 -7.18
N ARG A 209 5.26 21.83 -7.73
CA ARG A 209 5.77 22.66 -8.85
C ARG A 209 7.03 23.42 -8.49
N ARG A 210 7.10 23.98 -7.27
CA ARG A 210 8.29 24.68 -6.79
C ARG A 210 9.49 23.72 -6.65
N SER A 211 9.23 22.50 -6.19
CA SER A 211 10.26 21.48 -6.10
C SER A 211 10.81 21.14 -7.49
N GLU A 212 9.94 20.91 -8.48
CA GLU A 212 10.35 20.57 -9.84
C GLU A 212 11.17 21.68 -10.50
N GLN A 213 10.76 22.95 -10.33
CA GLN A 213 11.49 24.11 -10.84
C GLN A 213 12.89 24.26 -10.21
N ALA A 214 13.02 23.98 -8.91
CA ALA A 214 14.30 24.05 -8.22
C ALA A 214 15.30 22.95 -8.64
N PHE A 215 14.86 21.89 -9.34
CA PHE A 215 15.73 20.86 -9.91
C PHE A 215 16.02 21.07 -11.40
N ALA A 216 15.27 21.95 -12.07
CA ALA A 216 15.46 22.28 -13.48
C ALA A 216 16.38 23.50 -13.69
N ALA A 217 16.73 24.21 -12.62
CA ALA A 217 17.70 25.30 -12.56
C ALA A 217 19.04 24.79 -12.00
#